data_AF-A0AAW9W7V7-F1
#
_entry.id   AF-A0AAW9W7V7-F1
#
_cell.length_a   1.000
_cell.length_b   1.000
_cell.length_c   1.000
_cell.angle_alpha   90.00
_cell.angle_beta   90.00
_cell.angle_gamma   90.00
#
_symmetry.space_group_name_H-M   'P 1'
#
loop_
_entity.id
_entity.type
_entity.pdbx_description
1 polymer ?
#
loop_
_entity_poly.entity_id
_entity_poly.type
_entity_poly.pdbx_seq_one_letter_code
_entity_poly.pdbx_strand_id
1 'polypeptide(L)'
;SFKQLVTAMQSNLSGVYTLASDMTADEVSLGDKQTSYLTGAFTGSLIGSDGTKSYAIYDLKKPLFDTLNGATVRDLDIKTVSADSKENVAALAKAANSANINNVAVEGKISGAKSVAGLVASATNTVIE
;
A
#
# COMPACT_ATOMS: atom_id res chain seq x y z
N SER A 1 -7.89 -12.73 -4.30
CA SER A 1 -8.61 -11.45 -4.42
C SER A 1 -8.03 -10.43 -3.45
N PHE A 2 -8.35 -9.14 -3.60
CA PHE A 2 -7.81 -8.08 -2.74
C PHE A 2 -8.22 -8.27 -1.28
N LYS A 3 -9.49 -8.62 -1.03
CA LYS A 3 -10.00 -8.91 0.32
C LYS A 3 -9.23 -10.03 1.02
N GLN A 4 -8.89 -11.10 0.30
CA GLN A 4 -8.11 -12.21 0.84
C GLN A 4 -6.68 -11.78 1.18
N LEU A 5 -6.04 -10.98 0.31
CA LEU A 5 -4.71 -10.44 0.54
C LEU A 5 -4.67 -9.58 1.82
N VAL A 6 -5.59 -8.61 1.95
CA VAL A 6 -5.67 -7.75 3.15
C VAL A 6 -5.92 -8.58 4.41
N THR A 7 -6.82 -9.55 4.35
CA THR A 7 -7.11 -10.44 5.50
C THR A 7 -5.87 -11.24 5.91
N ALA A 8 -5.15 -11.80 4.93
CA ALA A 8 -3.96 -12.60 5.18
C ALA A 8 -2.81 -11.75 5.76
N MET A 9 -2.57 -10.56 5.21
CA MET A 9 -1.56 -9.63 5.70
C MET A 9 -1.89 -9.09 7.09
N GLN A 10 -3.15 -8.74 7.36
CA GLN A 10 -3.57 -8.25 8.68
C GLN A 10 -3.44 -9.34 9.76
N SER A 11 -3.60 -10.60 9.38
CA SER A 11 -3.42 -11.75 10.29
C SER A 11 -1.95 -12.09 10.54
N ASN A 12 -1.04 -11.73 9.63
CA ASN A 12 0.39 -11.95 9.77
C ASN A 12 1.20 -10.81 9.12
N LEU A 13 1.46 -9.75 9.90
CA LEU A 13 2.13 -8.54 9.41
C LEU A 13 3.62 -8.73 9.03
N SER A 14 4.22 -9.87 9.36
CA SER A 14 5.61 -10.22 9.00
C SER A 14 5.71 -11.25 7.87
N GLY A 15 4.57 -11.64 7.28
CA GLY A 15 4.53 -12.62 6.20
C GLY A 15 5.11 -12.12 4.87
N VAL A 16 5.30 -13.06 3.94
CA VAL A 16 5.68 -12.77 2.55
C VAL A 16 4.49 -13.04 1.66
N TYR A 17 4.10 -12.06 0.86
CA TYR A 17 2.91 -12.08 0.03
C TYR A 17 3.27 -11.73 -1.41
N THR A 18 2.91 -12.61 -2.33
CA THR A 18 3.11 -12.41 -3.77
C THR A 18 1.77 -12.33 -4.46
N LEU A 19 1.58 -11.31 -5.30
CA LEU A 19 0.39 -11.22 -6.14
C LEU A 19 0.44 -12.29 -7.23
N ALA A 20 -0.70 -12.92 -7.49
CA ALA A 20 -0.87 -13.92 -8.56
C ALA A 20 -1.91 -13.48 -9.61
N SER A 21 -2.47 -12.28 -9.43
CA SER A 21 -3.45 -11.69 -10.33
C SER A 21 -3.53 -10.19 -10.06
N ASP A 22 -4.06 -9.45 -11.04
CA ASP A 22 -4.56 -8.10 -10.81
C ASP A 22 -5.70 -8.14 -9.77
N MET A 23 -5.83 -7.10 -8.95
CA MET A 23 -6.82 -7.03 -7.87
C MET A 23 -7.43 -5.63 -7.77
N THR A 24 -8.67 -5.52 -7.32
CA THR A 24 -9.33 -4.22 -7.08
C THR A 24 -9.69 -4.06 -5.61
N ALA A 25 -9.44 -2.86 -5.08
CA ALA A 25 -9.74 -2.52 -3.70
C ALA A 25 -11.22 -2.21 -3.44
N ASP A 26 -12.04 -2.14 -4.49
CA ASP A 26 -13.50 -2.00 -4.38
C ASP A 26 -14.18 -3.18 -3.68
N GLU A 27 -13.53 -4.35 -3.62
CA GLU A 27 -14.00 -5.52 -2.87
C GLU A 27 -14.01 -5.32 -1.34
N VAL A 28 -13.35 -4.27 -0.84
CA VAL A 28 -13.17 -4.02 0.60
C VAL A 28 -13.73 -2.64 0.97
N SER A 29 -14.86 -2.67 1.67
CA SER A 29 -15.40 -1.48 2.33
C SER A 29 -14.60 -1.16 3.59
N LEU A 30 -13.98 0.01 3.64
CA LEU A 30 -13.32 0.53 4.84
C LEU A 30 -14.34 1.28 5.70
N GLY A 31 -14.29 1.07 7.02
CA GLY A 31 -15.11 1.86 7.94
C GLY A 31 -14.66 3.31 8.02
N ASP A 32 -15.54 4.22 8.44
CA ASP A 32 -15.29 5.68 8.47
C ASP A 32 -14.04 6.10 9.27
N LYS A 33 -13.64 5.28 10.24
CA LYS A 33 -12.46 5.52 11.09
C LYS A 33 -11.18 4.88 10.58
N GLN A 34 -11.24 4.00 9.58
CA GLN A 34 -10.04 3.39 9.00
C GLN A 34 -9.33 4.38 8.10
N THR A 35 -8.04 4.56 8.38
CA THR A 35 -7.17 5.47 7.61
C THR A 35 -6.30 4.74 6.59
N SER A 36 -6.34 3.41 6.57
CA SER A 36 -5.59 2.52 5.67
C SER A 36 -6.28 1.15 5.55
N TYR A 37 -5.91 0.36 4.54
CA TYR A 37 -6.39 -1.02 4.38
C TYR A 37 -5.75 -1.99 5.38
N LEU A 38 -4.45 -1.85 5.61
CA LEU A 38 -3.72 -2.54 6.67
C LEU A 38 -3.40 -1.59 7.81
N THR A 39 -3.76 -2.02 9.01
CA THR A 39 -3.50 -1.29 10.26
C THR A 39 -2.32 -1.91 11.01
N GLY A 40 -1.55 -1.07 11.70
CA GLY A 40 -0.33 -1.47 12.42
C GLY A 40 0.94 -1.37 11.56
N ALA A 41 2.03 -1.92 12.09
CA ALA A 41 3.33 -1.93 11.44
C ALA A 41 3.50 -3.22 10.63
N PHE A 42 3.46 -3.12 9.30
CA PHE A 42 3.84 -4.20 8.42
C PHE A 42 5.37 -4.30 8.36
N THR A 43 5.89 -5.49 8.61
CA THR A 43 7.33 -5.80 8.64
C THR A 43 7.73 -6.87 7.63
N GLY A 44 6.74 -7.41 6.91
CA GLY A 44 6.92 -8.47 5.93
C GLY A 44 7.32 -7.98 4.54
N SER A 45 6.96 -8.76 3.53
CA SER A 45 7.21 -8.43 2.13
C SER A 45 5.94 -8.52 1.29
N LEU A 46 5.70 -7.50 0.45
CA LEU A 46 4.69 -7.53 -0.61
C LEU A 46 5.39 -7.45 -1.97
N ILE A 47 5.14 -8.46 -2.81
CA ILE A 47 5.75 -8.60 -4.12
C ILE A 47 4.62 -8.58 -5.16
N GLY A 48 4.61 -7.56 -6.02
CA GLY A 48 3.58 -7.38 -7.03
C GLY A 48 3.77 -8.21 -8.31
N SER A 49 4.82 -9.02 -8.39
CA SER A 49 5.11 -9.90 -9.52
C SER A 49 5.37 -11.35 -9.09
N ASP A 50 4.96 -12.30 -9.91
CA ASP A 50 5.31 -13.72 -9.75
C ASP A 50 6.63 -14.10 -10.46
N GLY A 51 7.37 -13.11 -10.98
CA GLY A 51 8.60 -13.28 -11.76
C GLY A 51 8.36 -13.44 -13.26
N THR A 52 7.12 -13.61 -13.70
CA THR A 52 6.75 -13.68 -15.12
C THR A 52 5.90 -12.50 -15.57
N LYS A 53 5.03 -12.02 -14.68
CA LYS A 53 4.12 -10.90 -14.91
C LYS A 53 4.10 -9.99 -13.70
N SER A 54 4.02 -8.68 -13.92
CA SER A 54 3.69 -7.70 -12.89
C SER A 54 2.17 -7.53 -12.79
N TYR A 55 1.68 -7.43 -11.57
CA TYR A 55 0.27 -7.25 -11.25
C TYR A 55 0.03 -5.89 -10.60
N ALA A 56 -1.18 -5.38 -10.82
CA ALA A 56 -1.62 -4.11 -10.28
C ALA A 56 -2.71 -4.27 -9.21
N ILE A 57 -2.70 -3.35 -8.25
CA ILE A 57 -3.81 -3.10 -7.34
C ILE A 57 -4.54 -1.85 -7.82
N TYR A 58 -5.81 -1.98 -8.14
CA TYR A 58 -6.67 -0.90 -8.62
C TYR A 58 -7.53 -0.30 -7.51
N ASP A 59 -7.94 0.94 -7.71
CA ASP A 59 -9.06 1.59 -7.00
C ASP A 59 -8.83 1.81 -5.49
N LEU A 60 -7.58 1.98 -5.06
CA LEU A 60 -7.30 2.34 -3.66
C LEU A 60 -7.92 3.71 -3.32
N LYS A 61 -8.72 3.74 -2.24
CA LYS A 61 -9.35 4.96 -1.70
C LYS A 61 -8.65 5.49 -0.44
N LYS A 62 -7.74 4.70 0.11
CA LYS A 62 -6.92 4.97 1.29
C LYS A 62 -5.53 4.36 1.08
N PRO A 63 -4.50 4.79 1.84
CA PRO A 63 -3.20 4.12 1.86
C PRO A 63 -3.34 2.59 2.04
N LEU A 64 -2.58 1.81 1.28
CA LEU A 64 -2.55 0.36 1.46
C LEU A 64 -2.05 -0.02 2.86
N PHE A 65 -0.97 0.61 3.31
CA PHE A 65 -0.36 0.40 4.62
C PHE A 65 -0.51 1.63 5.51
N ASP A 66 -0.75 1.40 6.80
CA ASP A 66 -0.55 2.45 7.80
C ASP A 66 0.94 2.75 7.96
N THR A 67 1.72 1.74 8.36
CA THR A 67 3.17 1.85 8.56
C THR A 67 3.92 0.67 7.93
N LEU A 68 4.98 0.97 7.18
CA LEU A 68 6.03 0.04 6.80
C LEU A 68 7.19 0.16 7.79
N ASN A 69 7.66 -0.95 8.37
CA ASN A 69 8.76 -0.94 9.33
C ASN A 69 9.72 -2.12 9.06
N GLY A 70 10.89 -1.87 8.50
CA GLY A 70 11.78 -2.94 8.03
C GLY A 70 11.20 -3.77 6.88
N ALA A 71 10.06 -3.35 6.31
CA ALA A 71 9.35 -4.08 5.29
C ALA A 71 9.93 -3.86 3.89
N THR A 72 9.63 -4.82 3.01
CA THR A 72 9.94 -4.71 1.58
C THR A 72 8.64 -4.64 0.76
N VAL A 73 8.52 -3.66 -0.12
CA VAL A 73 7.45 -3.62 -1.12
C VAL A 73 8.12 -3.50 -2.48
N ARG A 74 7.85 -4.44 -3.39
CA ARG A 74 8.47 -4.39 -4.72
C ARG A 74 7.61 -4.88 -5.85
N ASP A 75 7.98 -4.44 -7.06
CA ASP A 75 7.41 -4.89 -8.34
C ASP A 75 5.89 -4.71 -8.40
N LEU A 76 5.39 -3.59 -7.84
CA LEU A 76 3.96 -3.37 -7.60
C LEU A 76 3.46 -2.13 -8.35
N ASP A 77 2.45 -2.33 -9.19
CA ASP A 77 1.68 -1.25 -9.77
C ASP A 77 0.47 -0.92 -8.88
N ILE A 78 0.23 0.35 -8.62
CA ILE A 78 -0.98 0.86 -7.98
C ILE A 78 -1.66 1.82 -8.95
N LYS A 79 -2.86 1.48 -9.42
CA LYS A 79 -3.55 2.21 -10.48
C LYS A 79 -4.91 2.71 -10.03
N THR A 80 -5.38 3.76 -10.69
CA THR A 80 -6.70 4.35 -10.44
C THR A 80 -6.89 4.75 -8.97
N VAL A 81 -5.83 5.22 -8.30
CA VAL A 81 -5.94 5.70 -6.91
C VAL A 81 -6.91 6.88 -6.87
N SER A 82 -7.86 6.85 -5.95
CA SER A 82 -8.80 7.94 -5.70
C SER A 82 -8.91 8.17 -4.19
N ALA A 83 -7.82 8.67 -3.61
CA ALA A 83 -7.73 8.89 -2.17
C ALA A 83 -8.06 10.34 -1.81
N ASP A 84 -9.03 10.52 -0.91
CA ASP A 84 -9.39 11.81 -0.31
C ASP A 84 -9.35 11.72 1.23
N SER A 85 -8.76 12.71 1.89
CA SER A 85 -8.54 12.71 3.33
C SER A 85 -8.49 14.12 3.93
N LYS A 86 -9.11 14.29 5.10
CA LYS A 86 -8.92 15.49 5.93
C LYS A 86 -7.56 15.52 6.65
N GLU A 87 -6.82 14.43 6.57
CA GLU A 87 -5.54 14.19 7.23
C GLU A 87 -4.44 13.91 6.20
N ASN A 88 -3.26 13.49 6.66
CA ASN A 88 -2.17 13.05 5.78
C ASN A 88 -2.62 11.87 4.91
N VAL A 89 -2.26 11.92 3.63
CA VAL A 89 -2.68 10.92 2.63
C VAL A 89 -1.54 10.55 1.70
N ALA A 90 -1.47 9.27 1.36
CA ALA A 90 -0.57 8.68 0.38
C ALA A 90 -1.21 7.45 -0.27
N ALA A 91 -0.69 6.99 -1.41
CA ALA A 91 -1.20 5.78 -2.05
C ALA A 91 -0.69 4.49 -1.38
N LEU A 92 0.62 4.40 -1.13
CA LEU A 92 1.23 3.18 -0.60
C LEU A 92 1.18 3.14 0.92
N ALA A 93 1.80 4.10 1.61
CA ALA A 93 1.92 4.07 3.07
C ALA A 93 1.88 5.45 3.71
N LYS A 94 1.34 5.56 4.94
CA LYS A 94 1.41 6.83 5.69
C LYS A 94 2.81 7.05 6.27
N ALA A 95 3.45 6.00 6.76
CA ALA A 95 4.82 6.05 7.27
C ALA A 95 5.65 4.88 6.75
N ALA A 96 6.93 5.11 6.48
CA ALA A 96 7.92 4.09 6.19
C ALA A 96 9.17 4.34 7.05
N ASN A 97 9.60 3.30 7.76
CA ASN A 97 10.76 3.33 8.65
C ASN A 97 11.67 2.15 8.30
N SER A 98 12.91 2.43 7.89
CA SER A 98 13.87 1.39 7.48
C SER A 98 13.32 0.43 6.42
N ALA A 99 12.40 0.90 5.56
CA ALA A 99 11.77 0.07 4.54
C ALA A 99 12.56 0.11 3.22
N ASN A 100 12.38 -0.91 2.38
CA ASN A 100 12.84 -0.91 1.00
C ASN A 100 11.62 -0.95 0.06
N ILE A 101 11.47 0.09 -0.77
CA ILE A 101 10.40 0.21 -1.74
C ILE A 101 11.05 0.24 -3.12
N ASN A 102 10.91 -0.84 -3.89
CA ASN A 102 11.62 -0.99 -5.16
C ASN A 102 10.68 -1.27 -6.33
N ASN A 103 10.84 -0.54 -7.45
CA ASN A 103 10.03 -0.77 -8.65
C ASN A 103 8.52 -0.72 -8.36
N VAL A 104 8.10 0.34 -7.66
CA VAL A 104 6.69 0.60 -7.33
C VAL A 104 6.18 1.82 -8.06
N ALA A 105 5.12 1.65 -8.85
CA ALA A 105 4.49 2.72 -9.61
C ALA A 105 3.11 3.07 -9.03
N VAL A 106 2.79 4.36 -9.00
CA VAL A 106 1.48 4.86 -8.57
C VAL A 106 0.90 5.76 -9.64
N GLU A 107 -0.33 5.47 -10.04
CA GLU A 107 -1.14 6.27 -10.94
C GLU A 107 -2.50 6.58 -10.28
N GLY A 108 -2.86 7.86 -10.23
CA GLY A 108 -4.18 8.28 -9.77
C GLY A 108 -4.24 9.69 -9.23
N LYS A 109 -5.35 10.00 -8.56
CA LYS A 109 -5.63 11.26 -7.89
C LYS A 109 -5.58 11.08 -6.37
N ILE A 110 -4.76 11.90 -5.74
CA ILE A 110 -4.67 11.97 -4.28
C ILE A 110 -4.98 13.42 -3.88
N SER A 111 -5.87 13.60 -2.92
CA SER A 111 -6.27 14.91 -2.41
C SER A 111 -6.30 14.88 -0.88
N GLY A 112 -5.80 15.93 -0.24
CA GLY A 112 -5.76 15.99 1.22
C GLY A 112 -5.61 17.39 1.76
N ALA A 113 -6.09 17.61 2.99
CA ALA A 113 -6.11 18.92 3.64
C ALA A 113 -4.82 19.27 4.41
N LYS A 114 -3.98 18.27 4.74
CA LYS A 114 -2.71 18.45 5.47
C LYS A 114 -1.51 18.15 4.57
N SER A 115 -1.00 16.92 4.60
CA SER A 115 0.10 16.50 3.73
C SER A 115 -0.38 15.51 2.68
N VAL A 116 0.01 15.73 1.43
CA VAL A 116 -0.29 14.87 0.28
C VAL A 116 1.02 14.34 -0.29
N ALA A 117 1.13 13.03 -0.42
CA ALA A 117 2.28 12.39 -1.06
C ALA A 117 1.82 11.36 -2.10
N GLY A 118 2.56 11.26 -3.22
CA GLY A 118 2.27 10.29 -4.27
C GLY A 118 2.44 8.84 -3.81
N LEU A 119 3.48 8.56 -3.02
CA LEU A 119 3.87 7.20 -2.64
C LEU A 119 3.81 6.99 -1.12
N VAL A 120 4.65 7.67 -0.34
CA VAL A 120 4.69 7.59 1.14
C VAL A 120 4.65 8.99 1.75
N ALA A 121 3.84 9.22 2.79
CA ALA A 121 3.70 10.55 3.40
C ALA A 121 4.85 10.93 4.36
N SER A 122 5.50 9.96 5.01
CA SER A 122 6.68 10.17 5.86
C SER A 122 7.65 9.00 5.73
N ALA A 123 8.93 9.28 5.47
CA ALA A 123 9.95 8.27 5.24
C ALA A 123 11.20 8.54 6.11
N THR A 124 11.59 7.56 6.92
CA THR A 124 12.80 7.60 7.76
C THR A 124 13.68 6.40 7.44
N ASN A 125 14.96 6.61 7.13
CA ASN A 125 15.92 5.56 6.76
C ASN A 125 15.39 4.59 5.68
N THR A 126 14.51 5.07 4.81
CA THR A 126 13.81 4.25 3.80
C THR A 126 14.46 4.48 2.45
N VAL A 127 14.66 3.40 1.70
CA VAL A 127 15.16 3.43 0.32
C VAL A 127 13.98 3.31 -0.63
N ILE A 128 13.94 4.20 -1.63
CA ILE A 128 12.95 4.20 -2.70
C ILE A 128 13.73 4.24 -4.02
N GLU A 129 13.62 3.17 -4.82
CA GLU A 129 14.45 2.95 -6.03
C GLU A 129 13.71 2.27 -7.18
#